data_AF-A0A1C6I096-F1
#
_entry.id   AF-A0A1C6I096-F1
#
_cell.length_a   1.000
_cell.length_b   1.000
_cell.length_c   1.000
_cell.angle_alpha   90.00
_cell.angle_beta   90.00
_cell.angle_gamma   90.00
#
_symmetry.space_group_name_H-M   'P 1'
#
loop_
_entity.id
_entity.type
_entity.pdbx_description
1 polymer ?
#
loop_
_entity_poly.entity_id
_entity_poly.type
_entity_poly.pdbx_seq_one_letter_code
_entity_poly.pdbx_strand_id
1 'polypeptide(L)'
;MTKVSISILSLAMTASMAVPAFADTTADVQGKYMAGAESPVTISADITWEDMTFDYTEGEKTWNPETHQVDQADGKWTSDTKAITVTNHSNVGIIAKFNFAPEGDIEGSFTKNGTSTDKLALDTIKNLDEGSAAPSDTMNFGITGGAISENCKLGTITVYIAPNDGSNYIFTEAELNEAAVKNAQ
;
A
#
# COMPACT_ATOMS: atom_id res chain seq x y z
N MET A 1 -26.05 -98.99 -30.77
CA MET A 1 -25.42 -99.18 -32.11
C MET A 1 -25.69 -97.90 -32.86
N THR A 2 -24.71 -97.06 -33.16
CA THR A 2 -23.71 -97.27 -34.23
C THR A 2 -22.36 -96.60 -33.86
N LYS A 3 -21.26 -97.29 -34.17
CA LYS A 3 -19.89 -96.75 -34.24
C LYS A 3 -19.69 -95.97 -35.55
N VAL A 4 -18.47 -95.40 -35.71
CA VAL A 4 -17.77 -94.93 -36.95
C VAL A 4 -17.53 -93.40 -36.88
N SER A 5 -16.34 -92.80 -37.07
CA SER A 5 -14.98 -93.27 -37.35
C SER A 5 -13.97 -92.12 -37.14
N ILE A 6 -12.70 -92.49 -36.99
CA ILE A 6 -11.47 -91.68 -36.97
C ILE A 6 -11.21 -91.00 -38.32
N SER A 7 -10.69 -89.76 -38.33
CA SER A 7 -9.81 -89.27 -39.41
C SER A 7 -8.75 -88.29 -38.90
N ILE A 8 -7.52 -88.52 -39.34
CA ILE A 8 -6.24 -87.89 -38.99
C ILE A 8 -5.98 -86.66 -39.89
N LEU A 9 -4.99 -85.83 -39.51
CA LEU A 9 -4.20 -84.90 -40.34
C LEU A 9 -4.87 -83.52 -40.55
N SER A 10 -4.27 -82.37 -40.24
CA SER A 10 -2.88 -81.97 -40.51
C SER A 10 -2.46 -80.78 -39.62
N LEU A 11 -1.28 -80.86 -39.01
CA LEU A 11 -0.58 -79.73 -38.41
C LEU A 11 0.09 -78.92 -39.52
N ALA A 12 -0.59 -77.90 -40.03
CA ALA A 12 0.06 -76.90 -40.89
C ALA A 12 0.59 -75.77 -39.99
N MET A 13 1.85 -75.92 -39.53
CA MET A 13 2.65 -74.80 -39.05
C MET A 13 2.81 -73.83 -40.23
N THR A 14 1.94 -72.84 -40.31
CA THR A 14 2.27 -71.61 -41.01
C THR A 14 2.94 -70.72 -39.97
N ALA A 15 4.27 -70.67 -40.02
CA ALA A 15 5.03 -69.63 -39.34
C ALA A 15 4.66 -68.30 -40.02
N SER A 16 3.54 -67.71 -39.58
CA SER A 16 3.33 -66.29 -39.76
C SER A 16 4.44 -65.64 -38.94
N MET A 17 5.40 -65.03 -39.64
CA MET A 17 6.35 -64.12 -39.03
C MET A 17 5.51 -63.14 -38.21
N ALA A 18 5.50 -63.31 -36.89
CA ALA A 18 4.80 -62.41 -36.00
C ALA A 18 5.47 -61.05 -36.20
N VAL A 19 4.83 -60.18 -36.97
CA VAL A 19 5.08 -58.75 -36.85
C VAL A 19 4.83 -58.47 -35.37
N PRO A 20 5.78 -57.92 -34.60
CA PRO A 20 5.41 -57.35 -33.32
C PRO A 20 4.45 -56.21 -33.66
N ALA A 21 3.15 -56.50 -33.58
CA ALA A 21 2.13 -55.47 -33.59
C ALA A 21 2.31 -54.73 -32.27
N PHE A 22 3.04 -53.62 -32.32
CA PHE A 22 3.06 -52.68 -31.22
C PHE A 22 1.61 -52.20 -31.05
N ALA A 23 0.93 -52.73 -30.04
CA ALA A 23 -0.36 -52.22 -29.64
C ALA A 23 -0.09 -50.93 -28.86
N ASP A 24 -0.25 -49.79 -29.52
CA ASP A 24 -0.17 -48.50 -28.84
C ASP A 24 -1.34 -48.39 -27.86
N THR A 25 -1.03 -48.33 -26.56
CA THR A 25 -2.01 -48.12 -25.50
C THR A 25 -1.86 -46.70 -25.00
N THR A 26 -2.92 -45.89 -25.10
CA THR A 26 -2.98 -44.56 -24.49
C THR A 26 -3.85 -44.58 -23.24
N ALA A 27 -3.46 -43.83 -22.23
CA ALA A 27 -4.26 -43.58 -21.04
C ALA A 27 -4.24 -42.08 -20.78
N ASP A 28 -5.42 -41.51 -20.54
CA ASP A 28 -5.53 -40.08 -20.24
C ASP A 28 -5.00 -39.81 -18.83
N VAL A 29 -4.06 -38.89 -18.73
CA VAL A 29 -3.53 -38.40 -17.45
C VAL A 29 -4.34 -37.17 -17.06
N GLN A 30 -5.06 -37.26 -15.94
CA GLN A 30 -5.86 -36.16 -15.43
C GLN A 30 -5.18 -35.48 -14.23
N GLY A 31 -5.06 -34.16 -14.29
CA GLY A 31 -4.69 -33.33 -13.14
C GLY A 31 -5.94 -32.83 -12.41
N LYS A 32 -5.91 -32.82 -11.08
CA LYS A 32 -6.93 -32.17 -10.26
C LYS A 32 -6.39 -30.83 -9.75
N TYR A 33 -7.04 -29.75 -10.17
CA TYR A 33 -6.78 -28.43 -9.58
C TYR A 33 -7.44 -28.34 -8.20
N MET A 34 -6.70 -27.83 -7.22
CA MET A 34 -7.22 -27.43 -5.92
C MET A 34 -6.77 -26.00 -5.67
N ALA A 35 -7.73 -25.09 -5.48
CA ALA A 35 -7.42 -23.72 -5.08
C ALA A 35 -6.76 -23.72 -3.68
N GLY A 36 -5.77 -22.85 -3.49
CA GLY A 36 -5.20 -22.59 -2.18
C GLY A 36 -6.21 -21.87 -1.27
N ALA A 37 -6.06 -22.02 0.04
CA ALA A 37 -6.85 -21.24 1.01
C ALA A 37 -6.41 -19.77 0.98
N GLU A 38 -7.35 -18.84 1.18
CA GLU A 38 -7.01 -17.43 1.31
C GLU A 38 -6.28 -17.16 2.63
N SER A 39 -5.20 -16.37 2.55
CA SER A 39 -4.48 -15.89 3.74
C SER A 39 -5.33 -14.87 4.51
N PRO A 40 -5.26 -14.85 5.86
CA PRO A 40 -5.91 -13.82 6.66
C PRO A 40 -5.39 -12.42 6.31
N VAL A 41 -6.19 -11.38 6.56
CA VAL A 41 -5.79 -9.99 6.33
C VAL A 41 -4.63 -9.63 7.24
N THR A 42 -3.55 -9.11 6.66
CA THR A 42 -2.36 -8.63 7.37
C THR A 42 -2.03 -7.23 6.89
N ILE A 43 -1.98 -6.28 7.82
CA ILE A 43 -1.62 -4.89 7.56
C ILE A 43 -0.14 -4.68 7.91
N SER A 44 0.61 -4.15 6.96
CA SER A 44 2.02 -3.78 7.09
C SER A 44 2.29 -2.60 6.15
N ALA A 45 2.80 -1.50 6.69
CA ALA A 45 3.12 -0.31 5.91
C ALA A 45 4.35 0.37 6.50
N ASP A 46 5.21 0.87 5.60
CA ASP A 46 6.36 1.68 5.96
C ASP A 46 6.05 3.16 5.71
N ILE A 47 6.46 4.02 6.64
CA ILE A 47 6.29 5.47 6.55
C ILE A 47 7.65 6.14 6.65
N THR A 48 8.03 6.85 5.59
CA THR A 48 9.29 7.60 5.50
C THR A 48 8.99 9.09 5.50
N TRP A 49 9.78 9.85 6.25
CA TRP A 49 9.60 11.28 6.45
C TRP A 49 10.79 12.04 5.87
N GLU A 50 10.54 13.12 5.15
CA GLU A 50 11.53 14.18 4.96
C GLU A 50 11.82 14.88 6.30
N ASP A 51 12.88 15.70 6.35
CA ASP A 51 13.11 16.60 7.48
C ASP A 51 11.92 17.55 7.68
N MET A 52 11.19 17.36 8.78
CA MET A 52 9.97 18.12 9.12
C MET A 52 10.29 19.47 9.79
N THR A 53 11.36 20.11 9.32
CA THR A 53 11.79 21.44 9.78
C THR A 53 11.36 22.49 8.76
N PHE A 54 10.77 23.58 9.26
CA PHE A 54 10.37 24.73 8.47
C PHE A 54 11.00 25.99 9.06
N ASP A 55 11.53 26.84 8.19
CA ASP A 55 12.17 28.08 8.62
C ASP A 55 11.16 29.22 8.61
N TYR A 56 11.18 30.03 9.67
CA TYR A 56 10.52 31.31 9.72
C TYR A 56 11.54 32.44 9.54
N THR A 57 11.33 33.29 8.55
CA THR A 57 12.13 34.51 8.35
C THR A 57 11.35 35.70 8.85
N GLU A 58 11.85 36.35 9.91
CA GLU A 58 11.29 37.61 10.40
C GLU A 58 11.37 38.68 9.28
N GLY A 59 10.33 39.50 9.15
CA GLY A 59 10.31 40.56 8.15
C GLY A 59 11.30 41.68 8.46
N GLU A 60 11.78 42.33 7.39
CA GLU A 60 12.76 43.40 7.48
C GLU A 60 12.23 44.58 8.31
N LYS A 61 13.12 45.15 9.13
CA LYS A 61 12.86 46.35 9.94
C LYS A 61 13.46 47.56 9.26
N THR A 62 12.64 48.56 8.97
CA THR A 62 13.08 49.79 8.32
C THR A 62 12.71 50.99 9.19
N TRP A 63 13.67 51.89 9.40
CA TRP A 63 13.39 53.15 10.10
C TRP A 63 12.63 54.10 9.17
N ASN A 64 11.46 54.55 9.63
CA ASN A 64 10.66 55.54 8.94
C ASN A 64 10.92 56.94 9.54
N PRO A 65 11.63 57.83 8.82
CA PRO A 65 11.97 59.15 9.34
C PRO A 65 10.77 60.10 9.44
N GLU A 66 9.68 59.84 8.73
CA GLU A 66 8.47 60.68 8.80
C GLU A 66 7.69 60.39 10.07
N THR A 67 7.47 59.11 10.37
CA THR A 67 6.71 58.68 11.56
C THR A 67 7.58 58.57 12.81
N HIS A 68 8.91 58.59 12.66
CA HIS A 68 9.89 58.31 13.71
C HIS A 68 9.64 56.96 14.41
N GLN A 69 9.25 55.95 13.63
CA GLN A 69 8.98 54.59 14.09
C GLN A 69 9.75 53.58 13.23
N VAL A 70 9.89 52.35 13.75
CA VAL A 70 10.40 51.22 12.97
C VAL A 70 9.20 50.54 12.33
N ASP A 71 9.14 50.55 11.01
CA ASP A 71 8.19 49.74 10.25
C ASP A 71 8.77 48.33 10.12
N GLN A 72 7.93 47.32 10.30
CA GLN A 72 8.31 45.91 10.17
C GLN A 72 7.44 45.26 9.09
N ALA A 73 8.10 44.68 8.09
CA ALA A 73 7.41 43.86 7.11
C ALA A 73 6.89 42.56 7.75
N ASP A 74 5.92 41.92 7.11
CA ASP A 74 5.45 40.60 7.55
C ASP A 74 6.56 39.56 7.36
N GLY A 75 6.83 38.79 8.41
CA GLY A 75 7.67 37.60 8.29
C GLY A 75 6.94 36.46 7.59
N LYS A 76 7.67 35.46 7.14
CA LYS A 76 7.11 34.36 6.34
C LYS A 76 7.76 33.03 6.66
N TRP A 77 6.95 31.98 6.58
CA TRP A 77 7.41 30.60 6.53
C TRP A 77 7.96 30.25 5.14
N THR A 78 8.78 29.21 5.07
CA THR A 78 9.18 28.62 3.79
C THR A 78 7.97 28.12 3.00
N SER A 79 7.99 28.31 1.68
CA SER A 79 6.91 27.87 0.80
C SER A 79 6.98 26.38 0.42
N ASP A 80 8.09 25.73 0.74
CA ASP A 80 8.35 24.35 0.35
C ASP A 80 7.57 23.38 1.24
N THR A 81 6.90 22.43 0.61
CA THR A 81 6.26 21.32 1.31
C THR A 81 7.25 20.21 1.61
N LYS A 82 7.02 19.46 2.68
CA LYS A 82 7.81 18.30 3.09
C LYS A 82 7.10 16.99 2.75
N ALA A 83 7.82 16.05 2.18
CA ALA A 83 7.27 14.78 1.73
C ALA A 83 7.14 13.76 2.88
N ILE A 84 6.02 13.03 2.88
CA ILE A 84 5.77 11.87 3.72
C ILE A 84 5.34 10.74 2.80
N THR A 85 6.16 9.70 2.69
CA THR A 85 5.94 8.59 1.77
C THR A 85 5.43 7.38 2.53
N VAL A 86 4.36 6.77 2.04
CA VAL A 86 3.78 5.53 2.57
C VAL A 86 3.99 4.43 1.55
N THR A 87 4.48 3.28 2.00
CA THR A 87 4.64 2.08 1.17
C THR A 87 3.84 0.94 1.77
N ASN A 88 2.95 0.35 0.97
CA ASN A 88 2.07 -0.72 1.41
C ASN A 88 2.70 -2.11 1.17
N HIS A 89 2.99 -2.82 2.26
CA HIS A 89 3.40 -4.23 2.24
C HIS A 89 2.27 -5.18 2.66
N SER A 90 1.05 -4.65 2.83
CA SER A 90 -0.13 -5.41 3.23
C SER A 90 -0.62 -6.32 2.11
N ASN A 91 -1.30 -7.39 2.52
CA ASN A 91 -1.93 -8.32 1.60
C ASN A 91 -3.37 -7.91 1.20
N VAL A 92 -3.72 -6.65 1.51
CA VAL A 92 -4.92 -5.91 1.10
C VAL A 92 -4.52 -4.46 0.77
N GLY A 93 -5.39 -3.73 0.07
CA GLY A 93 -5.19 -2.29 -0.12
C GLY A 93 -5.30 -1.58 1.23
N ILE A 94 -4.70 -0.39 1.35
CA ILE A 94 -4.76 0.42 2.57
C ILE A 94 -5.16 1.87 2.28
N ILE A 95 -5.70 2.52 3.30
CA ILE A 95 -5.85 3.97 3.36
C ILE A 95 -4.91 4.48 4.46
N ALA A 96 -4.09 5.46 4.10
CA ALA A 96 -3.31 6.24 5.05
C ALA A 96 -3.95 7.61 5.21
N LYS A 97 -4.47 7.93 6.40
CA LYS A 97 -5.05 9.24 6.73
C LYS A 97 -4.09 10.04 7.60
N PHE A 98 -3.89 11.29 7.24
CA PHE A 98 -2.98 12.22 7.87
C PHE A 98 -3.78 13.23 8.71
N ASN A 99 -3.32 13.48 9.93
CA ASN A 99 -3.86 14.51 10.81
C ASN A 99 -2.71 15.35 11.32
N PHE A 100 -2.91 16.67 11.41
CA PHE A 100 -1.96 17.57 12.05
C PHE A 100 -2.63 18.26 13.24
N ALA A 101 -2.04 18.10 14.42
CA ALA A 101 -2.42 18.83 15.62
C ALA A 101 -1.44 20.01 15.80
N PRO A 102 -1.85 21.25 15.47
CA PRO A 102 -0.97 22.41 15.58
C PRO A 102 -0.73 22.82 17.03
N GLU A 103 0.41 23.48 17.28
CA GLU A 103 0.71 24.19 18.51
C GLU A 103 0.82 25.69 18.23
N GLY A 104 0.15 26.51 19.04
CA GLY A 104 0.09 27.96 18.81
C GLY A 104 -0.78 28.32 17.61
N ASP A 105 -0.40 29.38 16.90
CA ASP A 105 -1.13 29.93 15.75
C ASP A 105 -0.58 29.36 14.43
N ILE A 106 -0.37 28.05 14.36
CA ILE A 106 0.16 27.37 13.17
C ILE A 106 -0.97 26.64 12.46
N GLU A 107 -0.95 26.71 11.13
CA GLU A 107 -1.83 25.94 10.26
C GLU A 107 -0.99 24.98 9.42
N GLY A 108 -1.47 23.74 9.28
CA GLY A 108 -0.86 22.72 8.45
C GLY A 108 -1.78 22.33 7.30
N SER A 109 -1.19 22.02 6.14
CA SER A 109 -1.94 21.61 4.95
C SER A 109 -1.33 20.36 4.33
N PHE A 110 -2.19 19.43 3.91
CA PHE A 110 -1.81 18.22 3.20
C PHE A 110 -2.24 18.32 1.74
N THR A 111 -1.32 18.00 0.83
CA THR A 111 -1.58 17.97 -0.61
C THR A 111 -0.97 16.74 -1.27
N LYS A 112 -1.67 16.21 -2.27
CA LYS A 112 -1.17 15.19 -3.17
C LYS A 112 -1.22 15.73 -4.59
N ASN A 113 -0.07 15.80 -5.27
CA ASN A 113 0.02 16.36 -6.63
C ASN A 113 -0.68 17.74 -6.77
N GLY A 114 -0.51 18.60 -5.76
CA GLY A 114 -1.11 19.94 -5.70
C GLY A 114 -2.61 19.98 -5.35
N THR A 115 -3.26 18.83 -5.13
CA THR A 115 -4.66 18.78 -4.69
C THR A 115 -4.73 18.59 -3.18
N SER A 116 -5.54 19.38 -2.49
CA SER A 116 -5.75 19.22 -1.05
C SER A 116 -6.45 17.90 -0.74
N THR A 117 -5.85 17.11 0.14
CA THR A 117 -6.38 15.83 0.62
C THR A 117 -5.66 15.45 1.91
N ASP A 118 -6.36 14.80 2.82
CA ASP A 118 -5.82 14.28 4.08
C ASP A 118 -5.54 12.76 4.00
N LYS A 119 -5.66 12.15 2.82
CA LYS A 119 -5.52 10.70 2.67
C LYS A 119 -4.81 10.26 1.39
N LEU A 120 -4.13 9.12 1.50
CA LEU A 120 -3.61 8.32 0.39
C LEU A 120 -4.31 6.96 0.38
N ALA A 121 -4.66 6.47 -0.81
CA ALA A 121 -5.15 5.12 -1.00
C ALA A 121 -4.10 4.35 -1.79
N LEU A 122 -3.63 3.24 -1.23
CA LEU A 122 -2.62 2.38 -1.82
C LEU A 122 -3.23 1.01 -2.10
N ASP A 123 -2.92 0.43 -3.26
CA ASP A 123 -3.39 -0.89 -3.66
C ASP A 123 -2.67 -2.00 -2.88
N THR A 124 -3.15 -3.24 -2.98
CA THR A 124 -2.49 -4.41 -2.43
C THR A 124 -1.37 -4.91 -3.32
N ILE A 125 -0.34 -5.50 -2.70
CA ILE A 125 0.68 -6.25 -3.42
C ILE A 125 0.13 -7.51 -4.11
N LYS A 126 -1.02 -8.06 -3.67
CA LYS A 126 -1.62 -9.27 -4.27
C LYS A 126 -1.97 -9.11 -5.76
N ASN A 127 -2.20 -7.89 -6.21
CA ASN A 127 -2.60 -7.58 -7.58
C ASN A 127 -1.40 -7.32 -8.50
N LEU A 128 -0.17 -7.44 -7.99
CA LEU A 128 1.05 -7.16 -8.73
C LEU A 128 1.74 -8.44 -9.22
N ASP A 129 2.39 -8.35 -10.37
CA ASP A 129 3.24 -9.42 -10.90
C ASP A 129 4.41 -9.70 -9.94
N GLU A 130 4.87 -10.95 -9.92
CA GLU A 130 6.03 -11.36 -9.12
C GLU A 130 7.25 -10.46 -9.41
N GLY A 131 7.87 -9.94 -8.35
CA GLY A 131 9.01 -9.02 -8.45
C GLY A 131 8.66 -7.54 -8.62
N SER A 132 7.38 -7.19 -8.66
CA SER A 132 6.94 -5.78 -8.65
C SER A 132 7.30 -5.08 -7.34
N ALA A 133 7.60 -3.79 -7.42
CA ALA A 133 7.77 -2.97 -6.23
C ALA A 133 6.43 -2.85 -5.46
N ALA A 134 6.52 -2.76 -4.13
CA ALA A 134 5.35 -2.52 -3.29
C ALA A 134 4.67 -1.20 -3.66
N PRO A 135 3.32 -1.12 -3.67
CA PRO A 135 2.60 0.13 -3.92
C PRO A 135 3.06 1.22 -2.95
N SER A 136 3.43 2.39 -3.48
CA SER A 136 3.95 3.51 -2.71
C SER A 136 3.38 4.82 -3.23
N ASP A 137 3.17 5.77 -2.31
CA ASP A 137 2.61 7.08 -2.63
C ASP A 137 3.06 8.13 -1.61
N THR A 138 2.98 9.40 -1.98
CA THR A 138 3.57 10.51 -1.19
C THR A 138 2.53 11.59 -0.90
N MET A 139 2.50 12.01 0.36
CA MET A 139 1.77 13.19 0.83
C MET A 139 2.75 14.33 1.03
N ASN A 140 2.40 15.54 0.59
CA ASN A 140 3.17 16.75 0.84
C ASN A 140 2.51 17.56 1.96
N PHE A 141 3.29 17.95 2.96
CA PHE A 141 2.85 18.76 4.09
C PHE A 141 3.47 20.16 4.03
N GLY A 142 2.66 21.22 4.12
CA GLY A 142 3.12 22.61 4.20
C GLY A 142 2.56 23.31 5.41
N ILE A 143 3.21 24.39 5.84
CA ILE A 143 2.77 25.19 7.00
C ILE A 143 2.51 26.65 6.63
N THR A 144 1.58 27.26 7.36
CA THR A 144 1.31 28.71 7.38
C THR A 144 0.98 29.12 8.81
N GLY A 145 0.80 30.42 9.05
CA GLY A 145 0.31 30.95 10.32
C GLY A 145 1.22 31.99 10.94
N GLY A 146 1.12 32.10 12.26
CA GLY A 146 1.76 33.11 13.09
C GLY A 146 3.29 33.03 13.13
N ALA A 147 3.87 34.13 13.62
CA ALA A 147 5.31 34.29 13.79
C ALA A 147 5.84 33.49 14.97
N ILE A 148 7.10 33.04 14.86
CA ILE A 148 7.87 32.52 16.00
C ILE A 148 9.08 33.43 16.28
N SER A 149 9.48 33.52 17.54
CA SER A 149 10.65 34.30 17.97
C SER A 149 11.85 33.44 18.34
N GLU A 150 11.66 32.12 18.46
CA GLU A 150 12.68 31.14 18.79
C GLU A 150 12.30 29.77 18.24
N ASN A 151 13.27 28.85 18.19
CA ASN A 151 13.02 27.48 17.74
C ASN A 151 12.08 26.77 18.71
N CYS A 152 10.94 26.31 18.21
CA CYS A 152 9.93 25.64 19.01
C CYS A 152 9.27 24.49 18.21
N LYS A 153 8.45 23.71 18.90
CA LYS A 153 7.60 22.70 18.28
C LYS A 153 6.37 23.38 17.67
N LEU A 154 6.06 23.05 16.42
CA LEU A 154 4.94 23.66 15.68
C LEU A 154 3.66 22.81 15.71
N GLY A 155 3.78 21.53 16.06
CA GLY A 155 2.65 20.60 16.10
C GLY A 155 3.08 19.14 15.99
N THR A 156 2.12 18.26 15.70
CA THR A 156 2.36 16.81 15.55
C THR A 156 1.52 16.25 14.41
N ILE A 157 2.17 15.55 13.48
CA ILE A 157 1.49 14.78 12.44
C ILE A 157 1.26 13.36 12.93
N THR A 158 0.06 12.83 12.71
CA THR A 158 -0.26 11.42 12.95
C THR A 158 -0.77 10.79 11.66
N VAL A 159 -0.28 9.60 11.35
CA VAL A 159 -0.71 8.81 10.18
C VAL A 159 -1.45 7.57 10.66
N TYR A 160 -2.70 7.43 10.23
CA TYR A 160 -3.57 6.32 10.56
C TYR A 160 -3.67 5.38 9.36
N ILE A 161 -3.34 4.11 9.56
CA ILE A 161 -3.37 3.07 8.53
C ILE A 161 -4.54 2.14 8.78
N ALA A 162 -5.38 1.92 7.77
CA ALA A 162 -6.46 0.95 7.79
C ALA A 162 -6.58 0.19 6.46
N PRO A 163 -7.23 -0.99 6.44
CA PRO A 163 -7.59 -1.66 5.19
C PRO A 163 -8.44 -0.73 4.30
N ASN A 164 -8.24 -0.81 2.98
CA ASN A 164 -9.09 -0.16 1.99
C ASN A 164 -10.21 -1.11 1.58
N ASP A 165 -11.22 -1.28 2.44
CA ASP A 165 -12.38 -2.15 2.22
C ASP A 165 -13.57 -1.41 1.56
N GLY A 166 -13.33 -0.19 1.05
CA GLY A 166 -14.38 0.66 0.49
C GLY A 166 -15.22 1.37 1.55
N SER A 167 -14.94 1.17 2.85
CA SER A 167 -15.46 2.02 3.91
C SER A 167 -14.85 3.41 3.77
N ASN A 168 -15.68 4.45 3.82
CA ASN A 168 -15.17 5.77 4.15
C ASN A 168 -14.69 5.72 5.60
N TYR A 169 -13.42 5.38 5.82
CA TYR A 169 -12.77 5.53 7.12
C TYR A 169 -12.73 7.02 7.47
N ILE A 170 -13.79 7.48 8.13
CA ILE A 170 -13.77 8.71 8.89
C ILE A 170 -13.12 8.32 10.20
N PHE A 171 -11.83 8.64 10.36
CA PHE A 171 -11.27 8.72 11.70
C PHE A 171 -11.70 10.08 12.25
N THR A 172 -12.69 10.09 13.13
CA THR A 172 -13.05 11.25 13.96
C THR A 172 -12.07 11.39 15.11
N GLU A 173 -11.91 12.61 15.64
CA GLU A 173 -11.06 12.87 16.82
C GLU A 173 -11.44 11.97 18.04
N ALA A 174 -12.72 11.58 18.13
CA ALA A 174 -13.21 10.61 19.11
C ALA A 174 -12.72 9.18 18.84
N GLU A 175 -12.77 8.69 17.61
CA GLU A 175 -12.27 7.35 17.24
C GLU A 175 -10.76 7.24 17.39
N LEU A 176 -10.04 8.35 17.21
CA LEU A 176 -8.60 8.45 17.41
C LEU A 176 -8.22 8.36 18.91
N ASN A 177 -9.01 8.99 19.79
CA ASN A 177 -8.81 8.92 21.23
C ASN A 177 -9.19 7.55 21.83
N GLU A 178 -10.23 6.88 21.32
CA GLU A 178 -10.61 5.53 21.81
C GLU A 178 -9.59 4.44 21.42
N ALA A 179 -8.96 4.54 20.24
CA ALA A 179 -7.94 3.59 19.80
C ALA A 179 -6.67 3.65 20.68
N ALA A 180 -6.31 4.84 21.19
CA ALA A 180 -5.19 5.02 22.13
C ALA A 180 -5.46 4.38 23.50
N VAL A 181 -6.71 4.38 23.96
CA VAL A 181 -7.11 3.77 25.25
C VAL A 181 -7.14 2.25 25.19
N LYS A 182 -7.53 1.66 24.05
CA LYS A 182 -7.58 0.19 23.88
C LYS A 182 -6.22 -0.49 23.74
N ASN A 183 -5.18 0.23 23.29
CA ASN A 183 -3.80 -0.29 23.22
C ASN A 183 -2.99 -0.07 24.51
N ALA A 184 -3.60 0.54 25.54
CA ALA A 184 -2.99 0.78 26.84
C ALA A 184 -3.51 -0.16 27.96
N GLN A 185 -4.28 -1.20 27.60
CA GLN A 185 -4.76 -2.28 28.48
C GLN A 185 -4.27 -3.64 27.98
#